data_AF-E7S043-F1
#
_entry.id   AF-E7S043-F1
#
_cell.length_a   1.000
_cell.length_b   1.000
_cell.length_c   1.000
_cell.angle_alpha   90.00
_cell.angle_beta   90.00
_cell.angle_gamma   90.00
#
_symmetry.space_group_name_H-M   'P 1'
#
loop_
_entity.id
_entity.type
_entity.pdbx_description
1 polymer ?
#
loop_
_entity_poly.entity_id
_entity_poly.type
_entity_poly.pdbx_seq_one_letter_code
_entity_poly.pdbx_strand_id
1 'polypeptide(L)'
;MLTTDDPFQYLGGIGLAVRHLDGKAPELYISNLRTPGSGRVERASQFLSRELATRQFHPGYIQGLMAEGYAGTLEVLDATNNLWGWTAVAREIVRDDQWQEMVDVYVRDKHQLGLKDWFEQHNPHALAQTIERMLEAARQGYWQTDAQTLTELKERWQDLAQRFGVRSENARFMAYVQNGTGTAPKAAPQAPADAPSAASNAPGFGLQAPSQPAAATAPATPPSSQTSAPPAEPPQQPPPQPARPVETVRGQRLEPVKQTDTQPPTPTDDSSWLHWLGALGIMLLILSGARHQKRRAWDA
;
A
#
# COMPACT_ATOMS: atom_id res chain seq x y z
N MET A 1 -0.12 6.09 3.08
CA MET A 1 0.90 5.78 2.04
C MET A 1 1.35 4.34 2.11
N LEU A 2 1.21 3.68 3.27
CA LEU A 2 1.63 2.30 3.47
C LEU A 2 0.49 1.36 3.91
N THR A 3 -0.72 1.88 4.10
CA THR A 3 -1.91 1.10 4.50
C THR A 3 -2.62 0.41 3.33
N THR A 4 -2.34 0.85 2.10
CA THR A 4 -2.81 0.28 0.84
C THR A 4 -1.71 0.43 -0.19
N ASP A 5 -1.81 -0.30 -1.29
CA ASP A 5 -0.88 -0.30 -2.42
C ASP A 5 -1.17 0.82 -3.44
N ASP A 6 -2.41 1.28 -3.54
CA ASP A 6 -2.83 2.37 -4.44
C ASP A 6 -1.85 3.57 -4.49
N PRO A 7 -1.37 4.12 -3.36
CA PRO A 7 -0.57 5.34 -3.42
C PRO A 7 0.71 5.18 -4.24
N PHE A 8 1.43 4.05 -4.10
CA PHE A 8 2.63 3.84 -4.90
C PHE A 8 2.28 3.42 -6.32
N GLN A 9 1.18 2.70 -6.53
CA GLN A 9 0.75 2.29 -7.87
C GLN A 9 0.39 3.51 -8.74
N TYR A 10 -0.41 4.43 -8.23
CA TYR A 10 -0.86 5.61 -8.98
C TYR A 10 0.16 6.75 -8.94
N LEU A 11 0.43 7.32 -7.76
CA LEU A 11 1.32 8.49 -7.65
C LEU A 11 2.77 8.10 -7.95
N GLY A 12 3.22 6.98 -7.40
CA GLY A 12 4.55 6.44 -7.68
C GLY A 12 4.70 5.97 -9.14
N GLY A 13 3.70 5.30 -9.70
CA GLY A 13 3.70 4.86 -11.10
C GLY A 13 3.77 6.01 -12.11
N ILE A 14 3.02 7.09 -11.89
CA ILE A 14 3.15 8.31 -12.70
C ILE A 14 4.54 8.92 -12.55
N GLY A 15 5.08 8.97 -11.32
CA GLY A 15 6.45 9.43 -11.08
C GLY A 15 7.51 8.61 -11.83
N LEU A 16 7.34 7.29 -11.87
CA LEU A 16 8.19 6.37 -12.62
C LEU A 16 8.12 6.64 -14.13
N ALA A 17 6.93 6.86 -14.68
CA ALA A 17 6.72 7.16 -16.08
C ALA A 17 7.41 8.48 -16.48
N VAL A 18 7.24 9.54 -15.68
CA VAL A 18 7.94 10.82 -15.89
C VAL A 18 9.45 10.63 -15.82
N ARG A 19 9.96 9.89 -14.83
CA ARG A 19 11.40 9.59 -14.73
C ARG A 19 11.94 8.85 -15.95
N HIS A 20 11.16 7.93 -16.52
CA HIS A 20 11.54 7.19 -17.71
C HIS A 20 11.64 8.08 -18.94
N LEU A 21 10.70 9.02 -19.11
CA LEU A 21 10.67 9.94 -20.25
C LEU A 21 11.71 11.06 -20.14
N ASP A 22 11.85 11.67 -18.96
CA ASP A 22 12.66 12.87 -18.76
C ASP A 22 14.06 12.56 -18.21
N GLY A 23 14.32 11.31 -17.81
CA GLY A 23 15.56 10.88 -17.16
C GLY A 23 15.71 11.32 -15.69
N LYS A 24 14.79 12.16 -15.18
CA LYS A 24 14.79 12.69 -13.81
C LYS A 24 13.44 12.48 -13.12
N ALA A 25 13.47 12.07 -11.85
CA ALA A 25 12.24 11.93 -11.05
C ALA A 25 11.58 13.30 -10.79
N PRO A 26 10.24 13.41 -10.89
CA PRO A 26 9.52 14.60 -10.46
C PRO A 26 9.48 14.71 -8.93
N GLU A 27 9.25 15.92 -8.41
CA GLU A 27 8.88 16.07 -7.00
C GLU A 27 7.45 15.57 -6.79
N LEU A 28 7.27 14.66 -5.84
CA LEU A 28 5.96 14.11 -5.48
C LEU A 28 5.39 14.82 -4.26
N TYR A 29 4.10 15.16 -4.32
CA TYR A 29 3.38 15.88 -3.27
C TYR A 29 2.07 15.18 -2.92
N ILE A 30 1.63 15.34 -1.67
CA ILE A 30 0.39 14.80 -1.13
C ILE A 30 -0.44 15.93 -0.52
N SER A 31 -1.72 15.96 -0.88
CA SER A 31 -2.72 16.77 -0.17
C SER A 31 -3.13 16.05 1.13
N ASN A 32 -2.54 16.46 2.24
CA ASN A 32 -2.84 15.92 3.56
C ASN A 32 -4.08 16.60 4.15
N LEU A 33 -5.20 15.87 4.12
CA LEU A 33 -6.51 16.32 4.61
C LEU A 33 -6.91 15.65 5.95
N ARG A 34 -5.97 15.01 6.66
CA ARG A 34 -6.28 14.26 7.89
C ARG A 34 -6.84 15.13 9.02
N THR A 35 -6.58 16.43 9.01
CA THR A 35 -7.11 17.37 10.01
C THR A 35 -8.16 18.26 9.36
N PRO A 36 -9.44 18.17 9.78
CA PRO A 36 -10.50 19.03 9.26
C PRO A 36 -10.13 20.51 9.36
N GLY A 37 -10.39 21.27 8.29
CA GLY A 37 -10.10 22.71 8.24
C GLY A 37 -8.62 23.10 8.16
N SER A 38 -7.67 22.15 8.10
CA SER A 38 -6.23 22.43 8.00
C SER A 38 -5.52 21.53 6.99
N GLY A 39 -6.12 21.46 5.79
CA GLY A 39 -5.52 20.79 4.64
C GLY A 39 -4.18 21.43 4.26
N ARG A 40 -3.17 20.60 4.01
CA ARG A 40 -1.83 21.06 3.63
C ARG A 40 -1.23 20.19 2.54
N VAL A 41 -0.47 20.82 1.64
CA VAL A 41 0.32 20.11 0.64
C VAL A 41 1.70 19.85 1.22
N GLU A 42 2.11 18.60 1.26
CA GLU A 42 3.42 18.18 1.79
C GLU A 42 4.16 17.35 0.77
N ARG A 43 5.50 17.36 0.81
CA ARG A 43 6.30 16.45 0.00
C ARG A 43 6.02 15.00 0.40
N ALA A 44 5.88 14.11 -0.58
CA ALA A 44 5.60 12.70 -0.35
C ALA A 44 6.64 12.03 0.54
N SER A 45 7.93 12.38 0.37
CA SER A 45 9.03 11.90 1.22
C SER A 45 8.87 12.28 2.69
N GLN A 46 8.45 13.51 2.98
CA GLN A 46 8.23 13.98 4.36
C GLN A 46 7.02 13.29 4.99
N PHE A 47 5.93 13.16 4.24
CA PHE A 47 4.74 12.47 4.70
C PHE A 47 4.99 10.98 4.97
N LEU A 48 5.69 10.28 4.05
CA LEU A 48 6.08 8.88 4.22
C LEU A 48 6.96 8.70 5.46
N SER A 49 7.97 9.56 5.63
CA SER A 49 8.85 9.52 6.80
C SER A 49 8.08 9.66 8.12
N ARG A 50 7.12 10.59 8.15
CA ARG A 50 6.27 10.81 9.32
C ARG A 50 5.34 9.62 9.55
N GLU A 51 4.71 9.09 8.51
CA GLU A 51 3.83 7.92 8.62
C GLU A 51 4.57 6.69 9.15
N LEU A 52 5.79 6.43 8.67
CA LEU A 52 6.66 5.38 9.19
C LEU A 52 6.94 5.59 10.68
N ALA A 53 7.46 6.76 11.07
CA ALA A 53 7.85 7.04 12.45
C ALA A 53 6.67 7.03 13.44
N THR A 54 5.53 7.63 13.07
CA THR A 54 4.39 7.81 13.99
C THR A 54 3.41 6.63 14.00
N ARG A 55 3.52 5.71 13.04
CA ARG A 55 2.64 4.54 12.94
C ARG A 55 3.44 3.25 12.87
N GLN A 56 4.11 2.98 11.74
CA GLN A 56 4.71 1.66 11.50
C GLN A 56 5.77 1.31 12.56
N PHE A 57 6.60 2.27 12.95
CA PHE A 57 7.65 2.09 13.95
C PHE A 57 7.22 2.41 15.38
N HIS A 58 5.96 2.82 15.58
CA HIS A 58 5.50 3.25 16.89
C HIS A 58 5.09 2.04 17.74
N PRO A 59 5.64 1.86 18.96
CA PRO A 59 5.38 0.67 19.77
C PRO A 59 3.90 0.47 20.09
N GLY A 60 3.15 1.55 20.35
CA GLY A 60 1.70 1.46 20.60
C GLY A 60 0.89 0.98 19.40
N TYR A 61 1.32 1.25 18.16
CA TYR A 61 0.66 0.70 16.98
C TYR A 61 0.99 -0.79 16.83
N ILE A 62 2.26 -1.13 17.01
CA ILE A 62 2.74 -2.52 16.94
C ILE A 62 2.05 -3.39 17.99
N GLN A 63 1.89 -2.91 19.23
CA GLN A 63 1.11 -3.59 20.27
C GLN A 63 -0.35 -3.82 19.87
N GLY A 64 -0.97 -2.84 19.19
CA GLY A 64 -2.30 -3.00 18.61
C GLY A 64 -2.35 -4.12 17.56
N LEU A 65 -1.37 -4.19 16.66
CA LEU A 65 -1.24 -5.30 15.72
C LEU A 65 -1.02 -6.63 16.44
N MET A 66 -0.19 -6.65 17.48
CA MET A 66 0.09 -7.86 18.25
C MET A 66 -1.17 -8.47 18.87
N ALA A 67 -2.10 -7.62 19.34
CA ALA A 67 -3.38 -8.05 19.88
C ALA A 67 -4.29 -8.76 18.86
N GLU A 68 -4.07 -8.51 17.56
CA GLU A 68 -4.82 -9.13 16.46
C GLU A 68 -4.18 -10.44 15.95
N GLY A 69 -3.08 -10.90 16.56
CA GLY A 69 -2.43 -12.18 16.25
C GLY A 69 -2.02 -12.29 14.77
N TYR A 70 -2.51 -13.32 14.08
CA TYR A 70 -2.18 -13.59 12.67
C TYR A 70 -2.49 -12.40 11.76
N ALA A 71 -3.65 -11.74 11.92
CA ALA A 71 -4.02 -10.61 11.08
C ALA A 71 -3.04 -9.44 11.24
N GLY A 72 -2.59 -9.18 12.47
CA GLY A 72 -1.57 -8.16 12.73
C GLY A 72 -0.24 -8.44 12.05
N THR A 73 0.16 -9.72 11.92
CA THR A 73 1.39 -10.09 11.20
C THR A 73 1.31 -9.76 9.71
N LEU A 74 0.12 -9.89 9.11
CA LEU A 74 -0.11 -9.56 7.71
C LEU A 74 -0.06 -8.05 7.48
N GLU A 75 -0.58 -7.23 8.40
CA GLU A 75 -0.47 -5.77 8.32
C GLU A 75 0.98 -5.28 8.30
N VAL A 76 1.88 -5.93 9.06
CA VAL A 76 3.33 -5.64 8.99
C VAL A 76 3.91 -6.02 7.63
N LEU A 77 3.55 -7.21 7.13
CA LEU A 77 4.01 -7.67 5.82
C LEU A 77 3.52 -6.75 4.70
N ASP A 78 2.25 -6.34 4.73
CA ASP A 78 1.64 -5.45 3.73
C ASP A 78 2.28 -4.07 3.78
N ALA A 79 2.51 -3.49 4.96
CA ALA A 79 3.25 -2.25 5.09
C ALA A 79 4.68 -2.35 4.52
N THR A 80 5.35 -3.49 4.72
CA THR A 80 6.68 -3.78 4.15
C THR A 80 6.63 -3.87 2.62
N ASN A 81 5.64 -4.58 2.08
CA ASN A 81 5.42 -4.69 0.64
C ASN A 81 5.12 -3.33 0.01
N ASN A 82 4.32 -2.49 0.69
CA ASN A 82 4.01 -1.14 0.24
C ASN A 82 5.22 -0.21 0.28
N LEU A 83 6.09 -0.34 1.29
CA LEU A 83 7.36 0.40 1.36
C LEU A 83 8.29 0.01 0.21
N TRP A 84 8.34 -1.29 -0.13
CA TRP A 84 9.06 -1.74 -1.31
C TRP A 84 8.44 -1.27 -2.62
N GLY A 85 7.10 -1.23 -2.71
CA GLY A 85 6.39 -0.66 -3.86
C GLY A 85 6.87 0.77 -4.12
N TRP A 86 6.88 1.62 -3.09
CA TRP A 86 7.46 2.96 -3.14
C TRP A 86 8.93 2.98 -3.54
N THR A 87 9.74 2.06 -2.99
CA THR A 87 11.16 1.94 -3.31
C THR A 87 11.37 1.65 -4.80
N ALA A 88 10.58 0.76 -5.40
CA ALA A 88 10.70 0.37 -6.80
C ALA A 88 10.32 1.52 -7.75
N VAL A 89 9.21 2.21 -7.48
CA VAL A 89 8.66 3.21 -8.41
C VAL A 89 9.21 4.62 -8.17
N ALA A 90 9.53 4.96 -6.93
CA ALA A 90 9.97 6.30 -6.51
C ALA A 90 11.05 6.24 -5.41
N ARG A 91 12.13 5.49 -5.65
CA ARG A 91 13.30 5.35 -4.75
C ARG A 91 13.79 6.65 -4.10
N GLU A 92 13.62 7.80 -4.76
CA GLU A 92 14.06 9.11 -4.27
C GLU A 92 13.33 9.56 -2.99
N ILE A 93 12.18 8.96 -2.67
CA ILE A 93 11.42 9.29 -1.45
C ILE A 93 11.63 8.31 -0.29
N VAL A 94 12.27 7.17 -0.54
CA VAL A 94 12.58 6.14 0.47
C VAL A 94 14.07 6.21 0.79
N ARG A 95 14.40 6.30 2.07
CA ARG A 95 15.78 6.45 2.53
C ARG A 95 16.31 5.17 3.18
N ASP A 96 17.64 5.04 3.19
CA ASP A 96 18.31 3.89 3.81
C ASP A 96 18.02 3.75 5.31
N ASP A 97 17.89 4.85 6.05
CA ASP A 97 17.56 4.84 7.49
C ASP A 97 16.17 4.27 7.76
N GLN A 98 15.24 4.38 6.80
CA GLN A 98 13.89 3.85 6.95
C GLN A 98 13.87 2.32 6.80
N TRP A 99 14.66 1.77 5.87
CA TRP A 99 14.86 0.33 5.77
C TRP A 99 15.64 -0.21 6.97
N GLN A 100 16.64 0.52 7.46
CA GLN A 100 17.36 0.14 8.67
C GLN A 100 16.43 0.10 9.90
N GLU A 101 15.53 1.08 10.05
CA GLU A 101 14.56 1.10 11.14
C GLU A 101 13.55 -0.06 11.05
N MET A 102 13.20 -0.54 9.85
CA MET A 102 12.40 -1.78 9.70
C MET A 102 13.11 -2.99 10.31
N VAL A 103 14.43 -3.13 10.10
CA VAL A 103 15.22 -4.19 10.73
C VAL A 103 15.23 -4.02 12.23
N ASP A 104 15.57 -2.82 12.70
CA ASP A 104 15.72 -2.55 14.12
C ASP A 104 14.40 -2.83 14.86
N VAL A 105 13.28 -2.37 14.32
CA VAL A 105 11.97 -2.56 14.93
C VAL A 105 11.51 -4.01 14.84
N TYR A 106 11.42 -4.61 13.65
CA TYR A 106 10.71 -5.89 13.47
C TYR A 106 11.58 -7.13 13.57
N VAL A 107 12.90 -7.01 13.38
CA VAL A 107 13.84 -8.14 13.46
C VAL A 107 14.62 -8.12 14.76
N ARG A 108 15.18 -6.97 15.12
CA ARG A 108 15.95 -6.80 16.37
C ARG A 108 15.09 -6.48 17.58
N ASP A 109 13.78 -6.31 17.37
CA ASP A 109 12.82 -5.98 18.42
C ASP A 109 13.28 -4.78 19.26
N LYS A 110 13.60 -3.66 18.60
CA LYS A 110 14.10 -2.41 19.23
C LYS A 110 13.30 -1.97 20.45
N HIS A 111 11.99 -2.22 20.44
CA HIS A 111 11.06 -1.85 21.51
C HIS A 111 10.86 -2.94 22.57
N GLN A 112 11.50 -4.10 22.42
CA GLN A 112 11.47 -5.23 23.35
C GLN A 112 10.04 -5.72 23.63
N LEU A 113 9.25 -5.86 22.57
CA LEU A 113 7.83 -6.25 22.65
C LEU A 113 7.63 -7.76 22.56
N GLY A 114 8.68 -8.53 22.29
CA GLY A 114 8.59 -9.97 22.03
C GLY A 114 8.20 -10.30 20.59
N LEU A 115 8.58 -9.45 19.63
CA LEU A 115 8.12 -9.58 18.23
C LEU A 115 8.57 -10.88 17.57
N LYS A 116 9.78 -11.35 17.89
CA LYS A 116 10.27 -12.65 17.43
C LYS A 116 9.27 -13.75 17.78
N ASP A 117 8.89 -13.85 19.04
CA ASP A 117 8.05 -14.95 19.53
C ASP A 117 6.62 -14.78 19.05
N TRP A 118 6.12 -13.54 18.98
CA TRP A 118 4.83 -13.23 18.40
C TRP A 118 4.71 -13.68 16.94
N PHE A 119 5.68 -13.35 16.08
CA PHE A 119 5.70 -13.80 14.69
C PHE A 119 5.84 -15.32 14.58
N GLU A 120 6.77 -15.93 15.33
CA GLU A 120 6.97 -17.39 15.27
C GLU A 120 5.73 -18.18 15.73
N GLN A 121 4.97 -17.64 16.69
CA GLN A 121 3.74 -18.25 17.17
C GLN A 121 2.58 -18.08 16.17
N HIS A 122 2.40 -16.89 15.62
CA HIS A 122 1.22 -16.57 14.83
C HIS A 122 1.45 -16.80 13.34
N ASN A 123 2.56 -16.32 12.78
CA ASN A 123 2.83 -16.37 11.35
C ASN A 123 4.33 -16.23 11.02
N PRO A 124 5.13 -17.30 11.13
CA PRO A 124 6.56 -17.26 10.81
C PRO A 124 6.82 -16.94 9.33
N HIS A 125 5.87 -17.25 8.44
CA HIS A 125 5.96 -16.92 7.01
C HIS A 125 5.87 -15.42 6.75
N ALA A 126 5.09 -14.66 7.53
CA ALA A 126 5.03 -13.21 7.37
C ALA A 126 6.35 -12.54 7.75
N LEU A 127 6.98 -12.97 8.84
CA LEU A 127 8.30 -12.46 9.21
C LEU A 127 9.35 -12.80 8.14
N ALA A 128 9.34 -14.04 7.64
CA ALA A 128 10.29 -14.44 6.63
C ALA A 128 10.11 -13.67 5.31
N GLN A 129 8.88 -13.43 4.86
CA GLN A 129 8.61 -12.59 3.68
C GLN A 129 8.99 -11.12 3.91
N THR A 130 8.79 -10.61 5.13
CA THR A 130 9.22 -9.27 5.53
C THR A 130 10.75 -9.13 5.43
N ILE A 131 11.49 -10.12 5.94
CA ILE A 131 12.95 -10.18 5.83
C ILE A 131 13.41 -10.35 4.37
N GLU A 132 12.76 -11.23 3.61
CA GLU A 132 13.04 -11.41 2.18
C GLU A 132 12.90 -10.09 1.43
N ARG A 133 11.88 -9.29 1.76
CA ARG A 133 11.69 -7.99 1.13
C ARG A 133 12.82 -6.99 1.44
N MET A 134 13.31 -6.97 2.68
CA MET A 134 14.47 -6.16 3.07
C MET A 134 15.74 -6.61 2.34
N LEU A 135 15.99 -7.92 2.29
CA LEU A 135 17.13 -8.50 1.57
C LEU A 135 17.04 -8.25 0.06
N GLU A 136 15.85 -8.26 -0.53
CA GLU A 136 15.63 -7.90 -1.93
C GLU A 136 15.92 -6.42 -2.20
N ALA A 137 15.52 -5.51 -1.29
CA ALA A 137 15.86 -4.09 -1.39
C ALA A 137 17.39 -3.90 -1.42
N ALA A 138 18.12 -4.61 -0.55
CA ALA A 138 19.58 -4.59 -0.55
C ALA A 138 20.18 -5.23 -1.81
N ARG A 139 19.71 -6.43 -2.21
CA ARG A 139 20.20 -7.16 -3.39
C ARG A 139 20.06 -6.36 -4.68
N GLN A 140 18.99 -5.56 -4.80
CA GLN A 140 18.72 -4.73 -5.97
C GLN A 140 19.38 -3.34 -5.89
N GLY A 141 20.14 -3.06 -4.83
CA GLY A 141 20.87 -1.81 -4.64
C GLY A 141 19.98 -0.62 -4.27
N TYR A 142 18.75 -0.86 -3.82
CA TYR A 142 17.85 0.19 -3.34
C TYR A 142 18.08 0.58 -1.89
N TRP A 143 18.68 -0.32 -1.12
CA TRP A 143 19.01 -0.08 0.28
C TRP A 143 20.48 -0.41 0.54
N GLN A 144 21.20 0.54 1.12
CA GLN A 144 22.58 0.36 1.58
C GLN A 144 22.60 0.15 3.10
N THR A 145 23.19 -0.96 3.53
CA THR A 145 23.42 -1.27 4.94
C THR A 145 24.75 -2.01 5.10
N ASP A 146 25.20 -2.16 6.34
CA ASP A 146 26.44 -2.84 6.67
C ASP A 146 26.34 -4.38 6.49
N ALA A 147 27.50 -5.02 6.39
CA ALA A 147 27.58 -6.47 6.16
C ALA A 147 27.03 -7.30 7.34
N GLN A 148 27.10 -6.77 8.56
CA GLN A 148 26.59 -7.47 9.75
C GLN A 148 25.06 -7.53 9.70
N THR A 149 24.39 -6.43 9.38
CA THR A 149 22.94 -6.36 9.19
C THR A 149 22.48 -7.32 8.08
N LEU A 150 23.20 -7.40 6.95
CA LEU A 150 22.88 -8.37 5.89
C LEU A 150 23.05 -9.82 6.34
N THR A 151 24.09 -10.10 7.12
CA THR A 151 24.37 -11.45 7.64
C THR A 151 23.26 -11.88 8.58
N GLU A 152 22.90 -11.02 9.53
CA GLU A 152 21.82 -11.24 10.49
C GLU A 152 20.49 -11.52 9.79
N LEU A 153 20.12 -10.73 8.78
CA LEU A 153 18.89 -10.96 8.02
C LEU A 153 18.90 -12.30 7.27
N LYS A 154 20.04 -12.66 6.63
CA LYS A 154 20.17 -13.95 5.93
C LYS A 154 20.06 -15.13 6.90
N GLU A 155 20.77 -15.08 8.02
CA GLU A 155 20.72 -16.11 9.06
C GLU A 155 19.31 -16.24 9.64
N ARG A 156 18.66 -15.11 9.92
CA ARG A 156 17.30 -15.10 10.46
C ARG A 156 16.28 -15.68 9.47
N TRP A 157 16.40 -15.36 8.18
CA TRP A 157 15.56 -15.95 7.15
C TRP A 157 15.79 -17.47 7.04
N GLN A 158 17.05 -17.91 7.07
CA GLN A 158 17.42 -19.33 7.00
C GLN A 158 16.90 -20.13 8.21
N ASP A 159 16.97 -19.57 9.42
CA ASP A 159 16.39 -20.16 10.64
C ASP A 159 14.89 -20.39 10.48
N LEU A 160 14.17 -19.37 9.99
CA LEU A 160 12.73 -19.47 9.74
C LEU A 160 12.41 -20.52 8.66
N ALA A 161 13.19 -20.56 7.58
CA ALA A 161 13.06 -21.56 6.53
C ALA A 161 13.26 -22.99 7.05
N GLN A 162 14.28 -23.21 7.89
CA GLN A 162 14.58 -24.53 8.44
C GLN A 162 13.53 -24.99 9.47
N ARG A 163 13.11 -24.11 10.38
CA ARG A 163 12.22 -24.45 11.50
C ARG A 163 10.75 -24.51 11.11
N PHE A 164 10.32 -23.66 10.17
CA PHE A 164 8.91 -23.50 9.81
C PHE A 164 8.60 -23.84 8.35
N GLY A 165 9.58 -24.33 7.58
CA GLY A 165 9.37 -24.76 6.20
C GLY A 165 9.09 -23.62 5.22
N VAL A 166 9.54 -22.39 5.54
CA VAL A 166 9.44 -21.26 4.60
C VAL A 166 10.25 -21.54 3.34
N ARG A 167 9.68 -21.21 2.18
CA ARG A 167 10.33 -21.33 0.87
C ARG A 167 10.09 -20.06 0.06
N SER A 168 11.11 -19.62 -0.68
CA SER A 168 10.97 -18.60 -1.71
C SER A 168 11.03 -19.25 -3.09
N GLU A 169 10.14 -18.83 -3.98
CA GLU A 169 10.17 -19.22 -5.40
C GLU A 169 11.15 -18.37 -6.23
N ASN A 170 11.72 -17.33 -5.63
CA ASN A 170 12.66 -16.44 -6.29
C ASN A 170 14.09 -17.01 -6.28
N ALA A 171 14.48 -17.67 -7.37
CA ALA A 171 15.80 -18.27 -7.52
C ALA A 171 16.97 -17.27 -7.33
N ARG A 172 16.81 -16.00 -7.73
CA ARG A 172 17.85 -14.97 -7.57
C ARG A 172 18.02 -14.57 -6.11
N PHE A 173 16.91 -14.48 -5.38
CA PHE A 173 16.92 -14.26 -3.94
C PHE A 173 17.58 -15.43 -3.23
N MET A 174 17.20 -16.67 -3.57
CA MET A 174 17.79 -17.88 -2.98
C MET A 174 19.31 -17.94 -3.18
N ALA A 175 19.79 -17.64 -4.38
CA ALA A 175 21.22 -17.54 -4.65
C ALA A 175 21.91 -16.46 -3.81
N TYR A 176 21.26 -15.31 -3.60
CA TYR A 176 21.80 -14.21 -2.78
C TYR A 176 21.87 -14.56 -1.29
N VAL A 177 20.88 -15.29 -0.77
CA VAL A 177 20.88 -15.77 0.62
C VAL A 177 21.93 -16.86 0.83
N GLN A 178 22.13 -17.75 -0.15
CA GLN A 178 23.10 -18.85 -0.08
C GLN A 178 24.55 -18.38 -0.29
N ASN A 179 24.76 -17.36 -1.12
CA ASN A 179 26.06 -16.73 -1.28
C ASN A 179 26.34 -15.89 -0.02
N GLY A 180 27.07 -16.47 0.93
CA GLY A 180 27.47 -15.83 2.19
C GLY A 180 28.11 -14.46 1.97
N THR A 181 27.81 -13.52 2.89
CA THR A 181 28.29 -12.12 3.10
C THR A 181 28.88 -11.30 1.93
N GLY A 182 28.57 -11.65 0.69
CA GLY A 182 28.89 -10.85 -0.48
C GLY A 182 28.19 -9.51 -0.36
N THR A 183 28.99 -8.44 -0.29
CA THR A 183 28.58 -7.05 -0.30
C THR A 183 27.49 -6.85 -1.36
N ALA A 184 26.42 -6.13 -1.03
CA ALA A 184 25.38 -5.81 -1.99
C ALA A 184 26.02 -5.29 -3.29
N PRO A 185 25.59 -5.76 -4.47
CA PRO A 185 26.17 -5.30 -5.73
C PRO A 185 26.04 -3.78 -5.78
N LYS A 186 27.18 -3.10 -5.98
CA LYS A 186 27.26 -1.64 -6.14
C LYS A 186 26.20 -1.20 -7.15
N ALA A 187 25.34 -0.27 -6.74
CA ALA A 187 24.22 0.36 -7.44
C ALA A 187 23.94 -0.20 -8.85
N ALA A 188 22.74 -0.77 -9.04
CA ALA A 188 22.26 -1.26 -10.32
C ALA A 188 22.60 -0.26 -11.45
N PRO A 189 23.26 -0.70 -12.55
CA PRO A 189 23.41 0.12 -13.73
C PRO A 189 22.03 0.65 -14.13
N GLN A 190 21.93 1.95 -14.44
CA GLN A 190 20.77 2.49 -15.13
C GLN A 190 20.48 1.57 -16.32
N ALA A 191 19.29 1.00 -16.36
CA ALA A 191 18.88 0.17 -17.49
C ALA A 191 19.10 1.00 -18.77
N PRO A 192 19.76 0.44 -19.80
CA PRO A 192 19.93 1.16 -21.06
C PRO A 192 18.55 1.57 -21.58
N ALA A 193 18.44 2.79 -22.08
CA ALA A 193 17.20 3.41 -22.55
C ALA A 193 16.51 2.61 -23.69
N ASP A 194 17.18 1.60 -24.24
CA ASP A 194 16.77 0.86 -25.44
C ASP A 194 16.40 -0.61 -25.19
N ALA A 195 16.19 -1.05 -23.94
CA ALA A 195 15.67 -2.39 -23.69
C ALA A 195 14.19 -2.46 -24.14
N PRO A 196 13.79 -3.38 -25.05
CA PRO A 196 12.39 -3.49 -25.47
C PRO A 196 11.54 -3.84 -24.25
N SER A 197 10.58 -2.96 -23.95
CA SER A 197 9.70 -3.07 -22.81
C SER A 197 8.88 -4.36 -22.87
N ALA A 198 8.98 -5.18 -21.83
CA ALA A 198 8.11 -6.35 -21.63
C ALA A 198 6.62 -5.97 -21.42
N ALA A 199 6.28 -4.68 -21.46
CA ALA A 199 4.91 -4.18 -21.39
C ALA A 199 4.10 -4.40 -22.69
N SER A 200 4.69 -4.87 -23.78
CA SER A 200 3.97 -5.05 -25.05
C SER A 200 2.86 -6.09 -25.02
N ASN A 201 2.81 -6.98 -24.01
CA ASN A 201 1.84 -8.09 -23.94
C ASN A 201 1.05 -8.18 -22.61
N ALA A 202 0.96 -7.10 -21.82
CA ALA A 202 0.06 -7.08 -20.67
C ALA A 202 -1.37 -6.74 -21.13
N PRO A 203 -2.37 -7.61 -20.91
CA PRO A 203 -3.76 -7.26 -21.18
C PRO A 203 -4.27 -6.36 -20.03
N GLY A 204 -4.30 -5.05 -20.23
CA GLY A 204 -4.85 -4.13 -19.24
C GLY A 204 -4.75 -2.65 -19.62
N PHE A 205 -5.91 -1.98 -19.58
CA PHE A 205 -6.16 -0.54 -19.75
C PHE A 205 -6.06 -0.01 -21.19
N GLY A 206 -7.21 -0.08 -21.88
CA GLY A 206 -7.46 0.38 -23.24
C GLY A 206 -7.12 1.85 -23.49
N LEU A 207 -5.86 2.10 -23.80
CA LEU A 207 -5.36 3.30 -24.45
C LEU A 207 -4.66 2.90 -25.76
N GLN A 208 -5.39 2.27 -26.69
CA GLN A 208 -4.96 2.23 -28.09
C GLN A 208 -5.49 3.47 -28.82
N ALA A 209 -4.59 4.21 -29.45
CA ALA A 209 -4.93 5.29 -30.40
C ALA A 209 -5.67 4.71 -31.63
N PRO A 210 -6.63 5.44 -32.24
CA PRO A 210 -7.47 4.88 -33.30
C PRO A 210 -6.65 4.63 -34.57
N SER A 211 -6.66 3.38 -35.03
CA SER A 211 -6.17 3.01 -36.36
C SER A 211 -7.34 3.05 -37.36
N GLN A 212 -7.11 3.64 -38.53
CA GLN A 212 -8.07 3.76 -39.64
C GLN A 212 -8.56 2.39 -40.17
N PRO A 213 -9.75 2.32 -40.83
CA PRO A 213 -10.51 1.08 -40.97
C PRO A 213 -9.98 0.15 -42.07
N ALA A 214 -9.87 -1.13 -41.73
CA ALA A 214 -9.53 -2.21 -42.65
C ALA A 214 -10.77 -2.69 -43.42
N ALA A 215 -10.57 -2.95 -44.71
CA ALA A 215 -11.55 -3.47 -45.65
C ALA A 215 -11.94 -4.93 -45.32
N ALA A 216 -13.21 -5.24 -45.64
CA ALA A 216 -13.90 -6.49 -45.33
C ALA A 216 -13.31 -7.74 -46.00
N THR A 217 -13.43 -8.89 -45.33
CA THR A 217 -13.39 -10.20 -45.98
C THR A 217 -14.41 -11.15 -45.33
N ALA A 218 -15.15 -11.86 -46.18
CA ALA A 218 -16.23 -12.79 -45.86
C ALA A 218 -15.71 -14.24 -45.66
N PRO A 219 -16.55 -15.19 -45.18
CA PRO A 219 -16.10 -16.37 -44.42
C PRO A 219 -15.98 -17.66 -45.25
N ALA A 220 -15.27 -18.67 -44.73
CA ALA A 220 -15.32 -20.05 -45.23
C ALA A 220 -15.31 -21.09 -44.07
N THR A 221 -16.17 -22.09 -44.24
CA THR A 221 -16.58 -23.20 -43.36
C THR A 221 -15.60 -24.40 -43.46
N PRO A 222 -15.55 -25.36 -42.50
CA PRO A 222 -14.47 -26.35 -42.39
C PRO A 222 -14.83 -27.71 -43.01
N PRO A 223 -13.86 -28.66 -43.09
CA PRO A 223 -14.20 -30.08 -43.13
C PRO A 223 -13.60 -30.87 -41.96
N SER A 224 -14.39 -31.83 -41.47
CA SER A 224 -14.00 -32.90 -40.56
C SER A 224 -13.52 -34.14 -41.32
N SER A 225 -12.62 -34.93 -40.74
CA SER A 225 -12.56 -36.40 -40.90
C SER A 225 -11.69 -37.03 -39.79
N GLN A 226 -12.21 -38.11 -39.20
CA GLN A 226 -11.70 -38.90 -38.07
C GLN A 226 -10.86 -40.10 -38.57
N THR A 227 -10.07 -40.72 -37.66
CA THR A 227 -9.84 -42.19 -37.47
C THR A 227 -8.83 -42.37 -36.30
N SER A 228 -9.20 -42.73 -35.06
CA SER A 228 -9.43 -44.07 -34.42
C SER A 228 -8.19 -44.77 -33.81
N ALA A 229 -8.11 -44.84 -32.46
CA ALA A 229 -7.59 -45.96 -31.63
C ALA A 229 -7.90 -45.70 -30.11
N PRO A 230 -8.13 -46.73 -29.26
CA PRO A 230 -8.88 -46.63 -28.00
C PRO A 230 -8.03 -46.24 -26.76
N PRO A 231 -8.61 -45.65 -25.70
CA PRO A 231 -7.89 -45.30 -24.47
C PRO A 231 -7.91 -46.41 -23.41
N ALA A 232 -6.83 -46.48 -22.64
CA ALA A 232 -6.65 -47.30 -21.45
C ALA A 232 -7.52 -46.81 -20.27
N GLU A 233 -7.92 -47.76 -19.42
CA GLU A 233 -8.82 -47.57 -18.26
C GLU A 233 -8.13 -46.79 -17.12
N PRO A 234 -8.75 -45.70 -16.58
CA PRO A 234 -8.23 -44.98 -15.42
C PRO A 234 -8.54 -45.69 -14.08
N PRO A 235 -7.72 -45.49 -13.02
CA PRO A 235 -7.93 -46.08 -11.71
C PRO A 235 -9.22 -45.61 -11.02
N GLN A 236 -9.92 -46.54 -10.37
CA GLN A 236 -11.20 -46.35 -9.69
C GLN A 236 -11.12 -45.33 -8.53
N GLN A 237 -12.04 -44.37 -8.51
CA GLN A 237 -12.23 -43.42 -7.39
C GLN A 237 -12.84 -44.12 -6.15
N PRO A 238 -12.46 -43.73 -4.92
CA PRO A 238 -13.14 -44.19 -3.70
C PRO A 238 -14.62 -43.72 -3.68
N PRO A 239 -15.51 -44.45 -2.98
CA PRO A 239 -16.94 -44.15 -2.97
C PRO A 239 -17.25 -42.75 -2.39
N PRO A 240 -18.30 -42.08 -2.89
CA PRO A 240 -18.67 -40.73 -2.47
C PRO A 240 -19.10 -40.70 -1.00
N GLN A 241 -18.56 -39.73 -0.24
CA GLN A 241 -19.04 -39.41 1.10
C GLN A 241 -20.46 -38.83 1.03
N PRO A 242 -21.34 -39.11 2.01
CA PRO A 242 -22.68 -38.54 2.03
C PRO A 242 -22.61 -37.01 2.10
N ALA A 243 -23.31 -36.35 1.18
CA ALA A 243 -23.37 -34.90 1.08
C ALA A 243 -23.90 -34.29 2.37
N ARG A 244 -23.15 -33.34 2.95
CA ARG A 244 -23.66 -32.46 4.00
C ARG A 244 -24.83 -31.65 3.40
N PRO A 245 -25.92 -31.38 4.16
CA PRO A 245 -27.02 -30.58 3.63
C PRO A 245 -26.48 -29.21 3.22
N VAL A 246 -26.63 -28.87 1.94
CA VAL A 246 -26.31 -27.54 1.44
C VAL A 246 -27.41 -26.61 1.94
N GLU A 247 -27.07 -25.72 2.88
CA GLU A 247 -28.00 -24.68 3.31
C GLU A 247 -28.32 -23.80 2.10
N THR A 248 -29.58 -23.83 1.66
CA THR A 248 -30.02 -23.06 0.50
C THR A 248 -30.13 -21.60 0.94
N VAL A 249 -29.07 -20.83 0.74
CA VAL A 249 -29.10 -19.38 0.99
C VAL A 249 -29.98 -18.73 -0.08
N ARG A 250 -31.19 -18.34 0.33
CA ARG A 250 -32.12 -17.60 -0.52
C ARG A 250 -31.76 -16.12 -0.44
N GLY A 251 -31.17 -15.58 -1.51
CA GLY A 251 -30.90 -14.15 -1.63
C GLY A 251 -32.20 -13.34 -1.59
N GLN A 252 -32.14 -12.13 -1.04
CA GLN A 252 -33.26 -11.18 -1.10
C GLN A 252 -33.26 -10.47 -2.46
N ARG A 253 -34.43 -10.42 -3.10
CA ARG A 253 -34.64 -9.68 -4.34
C ARG A 253 -34.89 -8.21 -3.99
N LEU A 254 -34.04 -7.31 -4.49
CA LEU A 254 -34.27 -5.87 -4.37
C LEU A 254 -35.36 -5.47 -5.37
N GLU A 255 -36.47 -4.95 -4.84
CA GLU A 255 -37.52 -4.31 -5.64
C GLU A 255 -37.14 -2.82 -5.85
N PRO A 256 -37.31 -2.27 -7.06
CA PRO A 256 -37.09 -0.85 -7.28
C PRO A 256 -38.10 -0.04 -6.47
N VAL A 257 -37.62 0.59 -5.41
CA VAL A 257 -38.37 1.64 -4.70
C VAL A 257 -38.46 2.83 -5.65
N LYS A 258 -39.68 3.20 -6.06
CA LYS A 258 -39.91 4.53 -6.61
C LYS A 258 -39.48 5.53 -5.54
N GLN A 259 -38.42 6.29 -5.80
CA GLN A 259 -38.11 7.46 -5.01
C GLN A 259 -39.35 8.35 -5.05
N THR A 260 -40.12 8.36 -3.96
CA THR A 260 -41.02 9.45 -3.69
C THR A 260 -40.11 10.65 -3.46
N ASP A 261 -40.22 11.67 -4.31
CA ASP A 261 -39.57 12.96 -4.13
C ASP A 261 -40.05 13.59 -2.82
N THR A 262 -39.50 13.14 -1.69
CA THR A 262 -39.47 13.94 -0.47
C THR A 262 -38.34 14.93 -0.65
N GLN A 263 -38.65 16.00 -1.38
CA GLN A 263 -37.91 17.24 -1.29
C GLN A 263 -37.84 17.60 0.21
N PRO A 264 -36.63 17.72 0.81
CA PRO A 264 -36.53 18.16 2.19
C PRO A 264 -37.22 19.53 2.32
N PRO A 265 -37.93 19.80 3.42
CA PRO A 265 -38.59 21.10 3.59
C PRO A 265 -37.54 22.18 3.41
N THR A 266 -37.82 23.13 2.52
CA THR A 266 -37.05 24.37 2.43
C THR A 266 -36.87 24.93 3.83
N PRO A 267 -35.65 25.23 4.29
CA PRO A 267 -35.46 25.85 5.58
C PRO A 267 -36.25 27.16 5.58
N THR A 268 -37.32 27.19 6.36
CA THR A 268 -38.03 28.43 6.66
C THR A 268 -37.05 29.32 7.41
N ASP A 269 -36.79 30.49 6.84
CA ASP A 269 -35.93 31.54 7.40
C ASP A 269 -36.58 32.17 8.64
N ASP A 270 -36.66 31.39 9.72
CA ASP A 270 -37.25 31.79 11.00
C ASP A 270 -36.19 32.30 12.00
N SER A 271 -34.94 32.42 11.53
CA SER A 271 -33.78 32.85 12.32
C SER A 271 -33.28 34.26 11.99
N SER A 272 -34.07 35.07 11.30
CA SER A 272 -33.72 36.48 11.00
C SER A 272 -33.51 37.34 12.26
N TRP A 273 -34.23 37.04 13.35
CA TRP A 273 -34.09 37.73 14.64
C TRP A 273 -32.77 37.41 15.38
N LEU A 274 -32.18 36.24 15.15
CA LEU A 274 -30.89 35.84 15.76
C LEU A 274 -29.72 36.67 15.19
N HIS A 275 -29.79 37.06 13.92
CA HIS A 275 -28.81 37.98 13.32
C HIS A 275 -28.89 39.38 13.95
N TRP A 276 -30.08 39.85 14.31
CA TRP A 276 -30.26 41.14 15.00
C TRP A 276 -29.73 41.11 16.45
N LEU A 277 -29.85 40.00 17.17
CA LEU A 277 -29.22 39.85 18.50
C LEU A 277 -27.68 39.84 18.41
N GLY A 278 -27.12 39.16 17.40
CA GLY A 278 -25.68 39.18 17.15
C GLY A 278 -25.16 40.59 16.86
N ALA A 279 -25.86 41.34 16.00
CA ALA A 279 -25.51 42.72 15.67
C ALA A 279 -25.59 43.66 16.90
N LEU A 280 -26.61 43.50 17.75
CA LEU A 280 -26.78 44.30 18.97
C LEU A 280 -25.66 44.03 19.99
N GLY A 281 -25.23 42.78 20.13
CA GLY A 281 -24.10 42.38 20.98
C GLY A 281 -22.78 43.02 20.55
N ILE A 282 -22.49 43.05 19.25
CA ILE A 282 -21.28 43.69 18.71
C ILE A 282 -21.32 45.21 18.93
N MET A 283 -22.47 45.85 18.75
CA MET A 283 -22.63 47.29 18.98
C MET A 283 -22.41 47.67 20.46
N LEU A 284 -22.90 46.86 21.39
CA LEU A 284 -22.68 47.05 22.84
C LEU A 284 -21.21 46.88 23.24
N LEU A 285 -20.47 45.98 22.60
CA LEU A 285 -19.02 45.82 22.81
C LEU A 285 -18.23 47.03 22.30
N ILE A 286 -18.59 47.58 21.14
CA ILE A 286 -17.93 48.79 20.60
C ILE A 286 -18.22 50.00 21.50
N LEU A 287 -19.45 50.17 21.97
CA LEU A 287 -19.84 51.27 22.86
C LEU A 287 -19.21 51.14 24.26
N SER A 288 -19.07 49.93 24.80
CA SER A 288 -18.39 49.70 26.08
C SER A 288 -16.89 49.94 25.97
N GLY A 289 -16.25 49.53 24.88
CA GLY A 289 -14.87 49.86 24.54
C GLY A 289 -14.62 51.37 24.44
N ALA A 290 -15.48 52.09 23.72
CA ALA A 290 -15.38 53.54 23.60
C ALA A 290 -15.57 54.28 24.94
N ARG A 291 -16.49 53.81 25.81
CA ARG A 291 -16.65 54.34 27.18
C ARG A 291 -15.43 54.07 28.04
N HIS A 292 -14.83 52.89 27.95
CA HIS A 292 -13.64 52.54 28.72
C HIS A 292 -12.41 53.37 28.29
N GLN A 293 -12.28 53.63 26.98
CA GLN A 293 -11.21 54.45 26.44
C GLN A 293 -11.37 55.94 26.83
N LYS A 294 -12.60 56.46 26.83
CA LYS A 294 -12.91 57.82 27.30
C LYS A 294 -12.68 58.02 28.80
N ARG A 295 -12.87 56.99 29.63
CA ARG A 295 -12.55 57.04 31.06
C ARG A 295 -11.03 57.07 31.32
N ARG A 296 -10.24 56.27 30.58
CA ARG A 296 -8.77 56.29 30.69
C ARG A 296 -8.12 57.61 30.24
N ALA A 297 -8.77 58.37 29.36
CA ALA A 297 -8.27 59.67 28.90
C ALA A 297 -8.52 60.82 29.89
N TRP A 298 -9.23 60.59 30.99
CA TRP A 298 -9.48 61.59 32.04
C TRP A 298 -8.64 61.39 33.30
N ASP A 299 -7.99 60.22 33.43
CA ASP A 299 -7.17 59.83 34.58
C ASP A 299 -5.64 59.91 34.29
N ALA A 300 -5.25 60.50 33.16
CA ALA A 300 -3.86 60.74 32.74
C ALA A 300 -3.66 62.24 32.45
#